data_AF-A0A2D5RXT6-F1
#
_entry.id   AF-A0A2D5RXT6-F1
#
_cell.length_a   1.000
_cell.length_b   1.000
_cell.length_c   1.000
_cell.angle_alpha   90.00
_cell.angle_beta   90.00
_cell.angle_gamma   90.00
#
_symmetry.space_group_name_H-M   'P 1'
#
loop_
_entity.id
_entity.type
_entity.pdbx_description
1 polymer ?
#
loop_
_entity_poly.entity_id
_entity_poly.type
_entity_poly.pdbx_seq_one_letter_code
_entity_poly.pdbx_strand_id
1 'polypeptide(L)'
;MAKNSFEVAGSAIFKNGQKLTTKQVGEELHKLQAQVENLDTAVCEEIDHRDKWEEKATKLAESVGAYFDCSVGEHSSANCPIVNAHELLNQI
;
A
#
# COMPACT_ATOMS: atom_id res chain seq x y z
N MET A 1 12.46 24.11 55.85
CA MET A 1 12.88 22.69 56.00
C MET A 1 13.46 22.24 54.66
N ALA A 2 14.73 21.83 54.63
CA ALA A 2 15.37 21.33 53.41
C ALA A 2 14.92 19.88 53.16
N LYS A 3 14.60 19.53 51.91
CA LYS A 3 14.25 18.15 51.53
C LYS A 3 15.45 17.23 51.81
N ASN A 4 15.18 16.06 52.40
CA ASN A 4 16.22 15.06 52.64
C ASN A 4 16.76 14.54 51.29
N SER A 5 18.06 14.27 51.21
CA SER A 5 18.76 13.83 50.00
C SER A 5 18.11 12.60 49.34
N PHE A 6 17.49 11.73 50.15
CA PHE A 6 16.75 10.56 49.68
C PHE A 6 15.48 10.91 48.88
N GLU A 7 14.69 11.91 49.30
CA GLU A 7 13.49 12.35 48.57
C GLU A 7 13.83 13.02 47.25
N VAL A 8 14.93 13.78 47.23
CA VAL A 8 15.42 14.43 46.01
C VAL A 8 15.87 13.40 44.98
N ALA A 9 16.59 12.36 45.42
CA ALA A 9 17.01 11.25 44.56
C ALA A 9 15.82 10.46 44.00
N GLY A 10 14.84 10.11 44.83
CA GLY A 10 13.63 9.39 44.38
C GLY A 10 12.81 10.15 43.34
N SER A 11 12.63 11.47 43.52
CA SER A 11 11.92 12.31 42.54
C SER A 11 12.65 12.43 41.20
N ALA A 12 13.99 12.49 41.22
CA ALA A 12 14.79 12.54 40.01
C ALA A 12 14.74 11.22 39.22
N ILE A 13 14.79 10.07 39.90
CA ILE A 13 14.68 8.75 39.28
C ILE A 13 13.32 8.59 38.58
N PHE A 14 12.23 8.97 39.25
CA PHE A 14 10.88 8.89 38.68
C PHE A 14 10.70 9.76 37.43
N LYS A 15 11.15 11.02 37.47
CA LYS A 15 11.09 11.94 36.32
C LYS A 15 11.91 11.45 35.13
N ASN A 16 13.09 10.88 35.39
CA ASN A 16 13.94 10.31 34.34
C ASN A 16 13.33 9.04 33.73
N GLY A 17 12.70 8.19 34.54
CA GLY A 17 11.93 7.04 34.08
C GLY A 17 10.77 7.44 33.16
N GLN A 18 9.95 8.42 33.57
CA GLN A 18 8.89 8.97 32.73
C GLN A 18 9.44 9.55 31.41
N LYS A 19 10.50 10.37 31.47
CA LYS A 19 11.12 10.95 30.27
C LYS A 19 11.66 9.90 29.30
N LEU A 20 12.20 8.79 29.82
CA LEU A 20 12.66 7.66 29.00
C LEU A 20 11.48 6.98 28.30
N THR A 21 10.37 6.74 29.01
CA THR A 21 9.15 6.15 28.42
C THR A 21 8.51 7.06 27.37
N THR A 22 8.46 8.37 27.59
CA THR A 22 7.90 9.32 26.61
C THR A 22 8.77 9.40 25.35
N LYS A 23 10.09 9.31 25.49
CA LYS A 23 11.01 9.27 24.36
C LYS A 23 10.82 8.01 23.52
N GLN A 24 10.67 6.85 24.17
CA GLN A 24 10.42 5.58 23.48
C GLN A 24 9.10 5.60 22.69
N VAL A 25 8.02 6.10 23.30
CA VAL A 25 6.73 6.26 22.62
C VAL A 25 6.84 7.23 21.43
N GLY A 26 7.57 8.34 21.59
CA GLY A 26 7.81 9.27 20.48
C GLY A 26 8.57 8.64 19.31
N GLU A 27 9.59 7.83 19.60
CA GLU A 27 10.35 7.10 18.59
C GLU A 27 9.48 6.05 17.87
N GLU A 28 8.62 5.33 18.58
CA GLU A 28 7.67 4.38 17.99
C GLU A 28 6.61 5.09 17.13
N LEU A 29 6.05 6.21 17.59
CA LEU A 29 5.12 7.01 16.80
C LEU A 29 5.74 7.49 15.48
N HIS A 30 6.98 7.99 15.51
CA HIS A 30 7.69 8.38 14.30
C HIS A 30 7.93 7.20 13.36
N LYS A 31 8.27 6.02 13.89
CA LYS A 31 8.43 4.81 13.06
C LYS A 31 7.11 4.39 12.43
N LEU A 32 6.02 4.37 13.18
CA LEU A 32 4.69 4.03 12.66
C LEU A 32 4.26 5.03 11.59
N GLN A 33 4.50 6.32 11.81
CA GLN A 33 4.14 7.35 10.83
C GLN A 33 4.92 7.18 9.53
N ALA A 34 6.23 6.93 9.61
CA ALA A 34 7.03 6.62 8.42
C ALA A 34 6.57 5.33 7.72
N GLN A 35 6.14 4.31 8.47
CA GLN A 35 5.57 3.09 7.87
C GLN A 35 4.25 3.36 7.15
N VAL A 36 3.37 4.18 7.72
CA VAL A 36 2.10 4.57 7.08
C VAL A 36 2.38 5.32 5.78
N GLU A 37 3.30 6.29 5.78
CA GLU A 37 3.67 7.06 4.57
C GLU A 37 4.28 6.16 3.47
N ASN A 38 5.13 5.21 3.87
CA ASN A 38 5.70 4.25 2.92
C ASN A 38 4.64 3.32 2.33
N LEU A 39 3.68 2.85 3.14
CA LEU A 39 2.60 1.99 2.67
C LEU A 39 1.65 2.75 1.74
N ASP A 40 1.33 4.00 2.06
CA ASP A 40 0.48 4.85 1.22
C ASP A 40 1.12 5.08 -0.16
N THR A 41 2.43 5.34 -0.18
CA THR A 41 3.22 5.46 -1.41
C THR A 41 3.18 4.15 -2.21
N ALA A 42 3.47 3.02 -1.56
CA ALA A 42 3.48 1.71 -2.22
C ALA A 42 2.11 1.32 -2.80
N VAL A 43 1.02 1.67 -2.12
CA VAL A 43 -0.34 1.44 -2.62
C VAL A 43 -0.63 2.28 -3.86
N CYS A 44 -0.23 3.56 -3.86
CA CYS A 44 -0.38 4.41 -5.02
C CYS A 44 0.40 3.87 -6.23
N GLU A 45 1.65 3.45 -6.01
CA GLU A 45 2.48 2.84 -7.07
C GLU A 45 1.86 1.55 -7.63
N GLU A 46 1.30 0.70 -6.76
CA GLU A 46 0.66 -0.55 -7.19
C GLU A 46 -0.63 -0.30 -7.98
N ILE A 47 -1.40 0.72 -7.61
CA ILE A 47 -2.58 1.16 -8.39
C ILE A 47 -2.15 1.61 -9.79
N ASP A 48 -1.11 2.46 -9.89
CA ASP A 48 -0.58 2.90 -11.17
C ASP A 48 -0.06 1.73 -12.03
N HIS A 49 0.59 0.75 -11.40
CA HIS A 49 1.05 -0.46 -12.09
C HIS A 49 -0.12 -1.29 -12.62
N ARG A 50 -1.15 -1.51 -11.79
CA ARG A 50 -2.35 -2.24 -12.18
C ARG A 50 -3.05 -1.57 -13.35
N ASP A 51 -3.24 -0.25 -13.29
CA ASP A 51 -3.97 0.48 -14.32
C ASP A 51 -3.20 0.46 -15.66
N LYS A 52 -1.86 0.58 -15.63
CA LYS A 52 -1.01 0.38 -16.82
C LYS A 52 -1.09 -1.04 -17.39
N TRP A 53 -1.22 -2.05 -16.53
CA TRP A 53 -1.38 -3.43 -16.96
C TRP A 53 -2.75 -3.68 -17.58
N GLU A 54 -3.80 -3.12 -17.02
CA GLU A 54 -5.16 -3.17 -17.55
C GLU A 54 -5.22 -2.51 -18.93
N GLU A 55 -4.63 -1.33 -19.11
CA GLU A 55 -4.56 -0.68 -20.43
C GLU A 55 -3.85 -1.55 -21.48
N LYS A 56 -2.71 -2.16 -21.13
CA LYS A 56 -1.97 -3.05 -22.03
C LYS A 56 -2.77 -4.31 -22.38
N ALA A 57 -3.45 -4.87 -21.39
CA ALA A 57 -4.30 -6.03 -21.57
C ALA A 57 -5.48 -5.74 -22.49
N THR A 58 -6.15 -4.61 -22.30
CA THR A 58 -7.26 -4.15 -23.15
C THR A 58 -6.78 -3.98 -24.60
N LYS A 59 -5.67 -3.27 -24.82
CA LYS A 59 -5.06 -3.11 -26.15
C LYS A 59 -4.73 -4.44 -26.83
N LEU A 60 -4.21 -5.40 -26.07
CA LEU A 60 -3.92 -6.74 -26.59
C LEU A 60 -5.21 -7.47 -26.99
N ALA A 61 -6.22 -7.46 -26.12
CA ALA A 61 -7.50 -8.10 -26.38
C ALA A 61 -8.19 -7.51 -27.62
N GLU A 62 -8.21 -6.18 -27.75
CA GLU A 62 -8.73 -5.47 -28.93
C GLU A 62 -7.97 -5.87 -30.21
N SER A 63 -6.64 -5.97 -30.13
CA SER A 63 -5.82 -6.38 -31.28
C SER A 63 -6.12 -7.82 -31.72
N VAL A 64 -6.34 -8.72 -30.77
CA VAL A 64 -6.78 -10.09 -31.06
C VAL A 64 -8.17 -10.09 -31.69
N GLY A 65 -9.12 -9.35 -31.12
CA GLY A 65 -10.46 -9.21 -31.70
C GLY A 65 -10.42 -8.71 -33.13
N ALA A 66 -9.62 -7.68 -33.41
CA ALA A 66 -9.42 -7.15 -34.75
C ALA A 66 -8.81 -8.18 -35.72
N TYR A 67 -7.87 -9.02 -35.26
CA TYR A 67 -7.28 -10.08 -36.07
C TYR A 67 -8.30 -11.14 -36.50
N PHE A 68 -9.25 -11.48 -35.60
CA PHE A 68 -10.32 -12.46 -35.86
C PHE A 68 -11.62 -11.85 -36.40
N ASP A 69 -11.65 -10.53 -36.66
CA ASP A 69 -12.87 -9.78 -37.00
C ASP A 69 -14.04 -10.04 -36.02
N CYS A 70 -13.71 -10.13 -34.72
CA CYS A 70 -14.64 -10.44 -33.65
C CYS A 70 -14.51 -9.44 -32.49
N SER A 71 -15.64 -9.02 -31.91
CA SER A 71 -15.61 -8.16 -30.73
C SER A 71 -15.31 -8.96 -29.47
N VAL A 72 -14.31 -8.52 -28.70
CA VAL A 72 -14.01 -9.06 -27.36
C VAL A 72 -14.80 -8.36 -26.24
N GLY A 73 -15.65 -7.39 -26.59
CA GLY A 73 -16.46 -6.59 -25.67
C GLY A 73 -15.65 -5.62 -24.80
N GLU A 74 -16.35 -4.86 -23.96
CA GLU A 74 -15.76 -3.91 -23.01
C GLU A 74 -15.70 -4.52 -21.60
N HIS A 75 -14.78 -4.06 -20.75
CA HIS A 75 -14.69 -4.52 -19.37
C HIS A 75 -15.98 -4.25 -18.59
N SER A 76 -16.57 -5.29 -18.00
CA SER A 76 -17.72 -5.19 -17.11
C SER A 76 -17.68 -6.27 -16.02
N SER A 77 -18.61 -6.23 -15.07
CA SER A 77 -18.73 -7.30 -14.05
C SER A 77 -19.03 -8.69 -14.64
N ALA A 78 -19.50 -8.76 -15.89
CA ALA A 78 -19.81 -10.00 -16.59
C ALA A 78 -18.90 -10.27 -17.82
N ASN A 79 -18.00 -9.34 -18.17
CA ASN A 79 -17.16 -9.46 -19.36
C ASN A 79 -15.69 -9.17 -19.06
N CYS A 80 -14.81 -10.10 -19.46
CA CYS A 80 -13.36 -9.95 -19.39
C CYS A 80 -12.77 -10.08 -20.81
N PRO A 81 -12.47 -8.96 -21.49
CA PRO A 81 -11.94 -8.96 -22.87
C PRO A 81 -10.71 -9.84 -23.08
N ILE A 82 -9.81 -9.93 -22.09
CA ILE A 82 -8.63 -10.82 -22.16
C ILE A 82 -9.05 -12.29 -22.29
N VAL A 83 -10.06 -12.72 -21.53
CA VAL A 83 -10.54 -14.12 -21.56
C VAL A 83 -11.14 -14.41 -22.93
N ASN A 84 -11.99 -13.52 -23.43
CA ASN A 84 -12.60 -13.65 -24.76
C ASN A 84 -11.53 -13.69 -25.87
N ALA A 85 -10.51 -12.83 -25.79
CA ALA A 85 -9.38 -12.84 -26.71
C ALA A 85 -8.60 -14.17 -26.65
N HIS A 86 -8.37 -14.71 -25.45
CA HIS A 86 -7.77 -16.02 -25.28
C HIS A 86 -8.62 -17.15 -25.88
N GLU A 87 -9.94 -17.09 -25.73
CA GLU A 87 -10.86 -18.05 -26.35
C GLU A 87 -10.81 -18.00 -27.88
N LEU A 88 -10.67 -16.81 -28.49
CA LEU A 88 -10.44 -16.66 -29.93
C LEU A 88 -9.12 -17.30 -30.36
N LEU A 89 -8.05 -17.06 -29.60
CA LEU A 89 -6.72 -17.65 -29.86
C LEU A 89 -6.69 -19.17 -29.70
N ASN A 90 -7.63 -19.78 -28.98
CA ASN A 90 -7.69 -21.24 -28.84
C ASN A 90 -8.47 -21.93 -29.97
N GLN A 91 -8.99 -21.18 -30.94
CA GLN A 91 -9.75 -21.70 -32.09
C GLN A 91 -8.89 -21.96 -33.34
N ILE A 92 -7.59 -21.64 -33.27
CA ILE A 92 -6.57 -21.91 -34.30
C ILE A 92 -5.86 -23.23 -34.02
#